data_AF-A0A969Q2V1-F1
#
_entry.id   AF-A0A969Q2V1-F1
#
_cell.length_a   1.000
_cell.length_b   1.000
_cell.length_c   1.000
_cell.angle_alpha   90.00
_cell.angle_beta   90.00
_cell.angle_gamma   90.00
#
_symmetry.space_group_name_H-M   'P 1'
#
loop_
_entity.id
_entity.type
_entity.pdbx_description
1 polymer ?
#
loop_
_entity_poly.entity_id
_entity_poly.type
_entity_poly.pdbx_seq_one_letter_code
_entity_poly.pdbx_strand_id
1 'polypeptide(L)'
;MRVEDCCKALLAHCLPAVDPECKGICLDVGVGTFAFYCELFARLGFPTVAVEPLPTTKLRRLCQKISIPLIESCLSDINGDRSLYLGTFAGFFNRNFSSLSPDWFGSSQIARQVPSMRLSTLLDGLQAQTLTCLKLDIEGWESAIIEQFVELPETLLPKIVMFEYGGGVSRKQAKRGWSPKFIKATLDCLSVLKQCGYGFSIAIDYTQTDRERIFNLQSSSLDADTLFHENAVYGNIISFSNWDCSPKEIARVCAPYYGGWENALVTTLLSVLR
;
A
#
# COMPACT_ATOMS: atom_id res chain seq x y z
N MET A 1 15.81 4.59 -3.28
CA MET A 1 15.41 4.62 -1.86
C MET A 1 15.11 3.20 -1.41
N ARG A 2 15.35 2.84 -0.14
CA ARG A 2 14.83 1.60 0.44
C ARG A 2 13.35 1.81 0.81
N VAL A 3 12.46 1.61 -0.16
CA VAL A 3 11.03 2.02 -0.08
C VAL A 3 10.36 1.47 1.18
N GLU A 4 10.33 0.15 1.36
CA GLU A 4 9.61 -0.47 2.48
C GLU A 4 10.14 -0.04 3.85
N ASP A 5 11.47 0.00 4.01
CA ASP A 5 12.05 0.43 5.29
C ASP A 5 11.79 1.91 5.57
N CYS A 6 11.79 2.76 4.54
CA CYS A 6 11.45 4.17 4.65
C CYS A 6 9.99 4.38 5.02
N CYS A 7 9.07 3.69 4.34
CA CYS A 7 7.64 3.74 4.63
C CYS A 7 7.32 3.27 6.05
N LYS A 8 7.96 2.19 6.51
CA LYS A 8 7.85 1.73 7.90
C LYS A 8 8.33 2.79 8.90
N ALA A 9 9.46 3.44 8.62
CA ALA A 9 9.97 4.49 9.49
C ALA A 9 9.05 5.71 9.53
N LEU A 10 8.48 6.09 8.38
CA LEU A 10 7.48 7.15 8.29
C LEU A 10 6.23 6.80 9.08
N LEU A 11 5.64 5.62 8.89
CA LEU A 11 4.45 5.21 9.65
C LEU A 11 4.75 5.12 11.15
N ALA A 12 5.92 4.61 11.54
CA ALA A 12 6.34 4.57 12.95
C ALA A 12 6.44 5.96 13.58
N HIS A 13 6.81 6.97 12.78
CA HIS A 13 6.88 8.35 13.20
C HIS A 13 5.50 9.03 13.22
N CYS A 14 4.70 8.85 12.18
CA CYS A 14 3.43 9.56 12.00
C CYS A 14 2.28 8.99 12.83
N LEU A 15 2.19 7.66 12.99
CA LEU A 15 1.05 7.02 13.65
C LEU A 15 0.81 7.55 15.07
N PRO A 16 1.82 7.63 15.97
CA PRO A 16 1.62 8.16 17.32
C PRO A 16 1.29 9.66 17.35
N ALA A 17 1.65 10.40 16.30
CA ALA A 17 1.31 11.82 16.19
C ALA A 17 -0.15 12.02 15.72
N VAL A 18 -0.63 11.16 14.83
CA VAL A 18 -1.99 11.21 14.26
C VAL A 18 -3.05 10.62 15.19
N ASP A 19 -2.70 9.59 15.96
CA ASP A 19 -3.59 8.97 16.94
C ASP A 19 -2.82 8.60 18.22
N PRO A 20 -2.53 9.59 19.09
CA PRO A 20 -1.72 9.39 20.29
C PRO A 20 -2.30 8.39 21.29
N GLU A 21 -3.62 8.22 21.28
CA GLU A 21 -4.33 7.31 22.18
C GLU A 21 -4.47 5.89 21.62
N CYS A 22 -3.98 5.65 20.39
CA CYS A 22 -4.04 4.36 19.72
C CYS A 22 -5.46 3.76 19.67
N LYS A 23 -6.49 4.60 19.47
CA LYS A 23 -7.89 4.19 19.54
C LYS A 23 -8.41 3.62 18.22
N GLY A 24 -7.92 4.10 17.08
CA GLY A 24 -8.38 3.65 15.78
C GLY A 24 -7.68 2.38 15.33
N ILE A 25 -8.40 1.58 14.54
CA ILE A 25 -7.86 0.33 14.00
C ILE A 25 -6.85 0.63 12.88
N CYS A 26 -5.75 -0.10 12.86
CA CYS A 26 -4.82 -0.17 11.73
C CYS A 26 -5.05 -1.45 10.93
N LEU A 27 -5.35 -1.30 9.65
CA LEU A 27 -5.58 -2.40 8.71
C LEU A 27 -4.36 -2.55 7.79
N ASP A 28 -3.81 -3.76 7.70
CA ASP A 28 -2.79 -4.14 6.72
C ASP A 28 -3.42 -5.13 5.73
N VAL A 29 -3.66 -4.68 4.51
CA VAL A 29 -4.34 -5.43 3.45
C VAL A 29 -3.35 -5.76 2.35
N GLY A 30 -3.28 -7.03 1.97
CA GLY A 30 -2.23 -7.52 1.09
C GLY A 30 -0.91 -7.65 1.86
N VAL A 31 -0.95 -8.43 2.94
CA VAL A 31 0.18 -8.58 3.87
C VAL A 31 1.33 -9.37 3.23
N GLY A 32 1.00 -10.28 2.31
CA GLY A 32 1.94 -11.14 1.63
C GLY A 32 2.76 -11.99 2.60
N THR A 33 4.05 -12.14 2.31
CA THR A 33 4.94 -13.04 3.06
C THR A 33 5.59 -12.41 4.28
N PHE A 34 5.77 -11.08 4.27
CA PHE A 34 6.72 -10.43 5.17
C PHE A 34 6.12 -9.76 6.40
N ALA A 35 4.81 -9.43 6.37
CA ALA A 35 4.05 -9.00 7.54
C ALA A 35 4.63 -7.77 8.29
N PHE A 36 5.34 -6.90 7.56
CA PHE A 36 6.10 -5.83 8.15
C PHE A 36 5.24 -4.75 8.82
N TYR A 37 4.09 -4.43 8.23
CA TYR A 37 3.25 -3.32 8.66
C TYR A 37 2.31 -3.73 9.79
N CYS A 38 1.61 -4.86 9.69
CA CYS A 38 0.80 -5.35 10.80
C CYS A 38 1.63 -5.60 12.07
N GLU A 39 2.86 -6.11 11.96
CA GLU A 39 3.75 -6.23 13.12
C GLU A 39 4.15 -4.87 13.69
N LEU A 40 4.44 -3.88 12.82
CA LEU A 40 4.75 -2.52 13.24
C LEU A 40 3.58 -1.90 14.01
N PHE A 41 2.36 -1.97 13.47
CA PHE A 41 1.16 -1.38 14.06
C PHE A 41 0.90 -1.98 15.45
N ALA A 42 0.95 -3.30 15.57
CA ALA A 42 0.76 -3.98 16.85
C ALA A 42 1.84 -3.60 17.89
N ARG A 43 3.10 -3.48 17.48
CA ARG A 43 4.20 -3.06 18.37
C ARG A 43 4.09 -1.63 18.85
N LEU A 44 3.48 -0.75 18.06
CA LEU A 44 3.18 0.63 18.44
C LEU A 44 1.95 0.74 19.36
N GLY A 45 1.25 -0.36 19.62
CA GLY A 45 0.10 -0.41 20.53
C GLY A 45 -1.26 -0.23 19.85
N PHE A 46 -1.32 -0.19 18.52
CA PHE A 46 -2.59 -0.02 17.80
C PHE A 46 -3.38 -1.33 17.72
N PRO A 47 -4.72 -1.30 17.90
CA PRO A 47 -5.59 -2.36 17.42
C PRO A 47 -5.30 -2.63 15.95
N THR A 48 -4.90 -3.85 15.62
CA THR A 48 -4.37 -4.18 14.29
C THR A 48 -5.10 -5.37 13.71
N VAL A 49 -5.42 -5.33 12.41
CA VAL A 49 -5.98 -6.46 11.68
C VAL A 49 -5.19 -6.67 10.39
N ALA A 50 -4.90 -7.94 10.09
CA ALA A 50 -4.24 -8.37 8.86
C ALA A 50 -5.29 -8.98 7.90
N VAL A 51 -5.26 -8.60 6.63
CA VAL A 51 -6.16 -9.13 5.59
C VAL A 51 -5.31 -9.70 4.46
N GLU A 52 -5.39 -11.01 4.25
CA GLU A 52 -4.58 -11.71 3.26
C GLU A 52 -5.32 -12.97 2.78
N PRO A 53 -5.68 -13.08 1.48
CA PRO A 53 -6.45 -14.22 0.97
C PRO A 53 -5.67 -15.55 0.97
N LEU A 54 -4.34 -15.51 0.81
CA LEU A 54 -3.48 -16.69 0.67
C LEU A 54 -2.36 -16.74 1.73
N PRO A 55 -2.65 -16.64 3.04
CA PRO A 55 -1.60 -16.35 3.99
C PRO A 55 -0.59 -17.49 4.06
N THR A 56 0.67 -17.14 4.26
CA THR A 56 1.72 -18.12 4.46
C THR A 56 1.63 -18.72 5.86
N THR A 57 2.22 -19.90 6.08
CA THR A 57 2.34 -20.46 7.44
C THR A 57 3.11 -19.53 8.37
N LYS A 58 4.09 -18.79 7.84
CA LYS A 58 4.85 -17.79 8.60
C LYS A 58 3.95 -16.65 9.08
N LEU A 59 3.12 -16.09 8.19
CA LEU A 59 2.16 -15.04 8.54
C LEU A 59 1.16 -15.52 9.59
N ARG A 60 0.54 -16.70 9.41
CA ARG A 60 -0.38 -17.27 10.41
C ARG A 60 0.26 -17.41 11.79
N ARG A 61 1.49 -17.94 11.86
CA ARG A 61 2.24 -18.09 13.12
C ARG A 61 2.56 -16.75 13.77
N LEU A 62 2.93 -15.75 12.98
CA LEU A 62 3.17 -14.41 13.48
C LEU A 62 1.89 -13.84 14.09
N CYS A 63 0.80 -13.79 13.32
CA CYS A 63 -0.50 -13.28 13.77
C CYS A 63 -0.97 -13.97 15.05
N GLN A 64 -0.81 -15.29 15.17
CA GLN A 64 -1.10 -16.03 16.41
C GLN A 64 -0.20 -15.62 17.58
N LYS A 65 1.12 -15.45 17.35
CA LYS A 65 2.09 -15.11 18.39
C LYS A 65 1.85 -13.73 18.99
N ILE A 66 1.47 -12.75 18.16
CA ILE A 66 1.26 -11.35 18.58
C ILE A 66 -0.23 -10.95 18.60
N SER A 67 -1.13 -11.95 18.58
CA SER A 67 -2.58 -11.78 18.70
C SER A 67 -3.19 -10.78 17.70
N ILE A 68 -2.70 -10.76 16.46
CA ILE A 68 -3.30 -9.99 15.36
C ILE A 68 -4.39 -10.86 14.72
N PRO A 69 -5.67 -10.42 14.68
CA PRO A 69 -6.69 -11.06 13.87
C PRO A 69 -6.26 -11.11 12.39
N LEU A 70 -6.28 -12.32 11.83
CA LEU A 70 -5.99 -12.57 10.42
C LEU A 70 -7.28 -12.96 9.70
N ILE A 71 -7.65 -12.16 8.71
CA ILE A 71 -8.82 -12.38 7.87
C ILE A 71 -8.35 -12.97 6.54
N GLU A 72 -8.69 -14.24 6.30
CA GLU A 72 -8.29 -14.97 5.10
C GLU A 72 -9.25 -14.72 3.93
N SER A 73 -9.24 -13.48 3.42
CA SER A 73 -10.12 -12.99 2.37
C SER A 73 -9.45 -11.91 1.54
N CYS A 74 -9.88 -11.72 0.31
CA CYS A 74 -9.62 -10.49 -0.43
C CYS A 74 -10.50 -9.36 0.10
N LEU A 75 -9.95 -8.15 0.07
CA LEU A 75 -10.76 -6.95 -0.01
C LEU A 75 -11.03 -6.67 -1.50
N SER A 76 -12.27 -6.41 -1.87
CA SER A 76 -12.64 -6.05 -3.25
C SER A 76 -13.88 -5.14 -3.28
N ASP A 77 -14.45 -4.98 -4.47
CA ASP A 77 -15.72 -4.30 -4.76
C ASP A 77 -16.96 -5.16 -4.46
N ILE A 78 -16.82 -6.46 -4.16
CA ILE A 78 -17.96 -7.35 -3.87
C ILE A 78 -17.76 -8.22 -2.63
N ASN A 79 -18.90 -8.64 -2.05
CA ASN A 79 -18.98 -9.74 -1.10
C ASN A 79 -19.24 -11.05 -1.86
N GLY A 80 -18.54 -12.14 -1.48
CA GLY A 80 -18.69 -13.45 -2.11
C GLY A 80 -17.34 -14.05 -2.46
N ASP A 81 -17.21 -14.65 -3.64
CA ASP A 81 -15.95 -15.22 -4.12
C ASP A 81 -15.39 -14.41 -5.30
N ARG A 82 -14.06 -14.35 -5.39
CA ARG A 82 -13.34 -13.77 -6.52
C ARG A 82 -12.26 -14.74 -7.03
N SER A 83 -12.01 -14.67 -8.33
CA SER A 83 -10.83 -15.28 -8.94
C SER A 83 -9.59 -14.46 -8.60
N LEU A 84 -8.70 -15.02 -7.77
CA LEU A 84 -7.38 -14.47 -7.51
C LEU A 84 -6.36 -15.14 -8.42
N TYR A 85 -5.76 -14.36 -9.32
CA TYR A 85 -4.71 -14.81 -10.22
C TYR A 85 -3.41 -14.89 -9.44
N LEU A 86 -2.80 -16.08 -9.44
CA LEU A 86 -1.63 -16.31 -8.62
C LEU A 86 -0.40 -15.65 -9.21
N GLY A 87 0.39 -15.02 -8.35
CA GLY A 87 1.56 -14.28 -8.76
C GLY A 87 2.72 -15.15 -9.26
N THR A 88 3.45 -14.61 -10.22
CA THR A 88 4.70 -15.13 -10.77
C THR A 88 5.70 -14.00 -10.95
N PHE A 89 6.98 -14.30 -10.70
CA PHE A 89 8.08 -13.38 -10.92
C PHE A 89 9.26 -14.12 -11.56
N ALA A 90 9.78 -13.58 -12.66
CA ALA A 90 10.85 -14.21 -13.45
C ALA A 90 10.56 -15.69 -13.81
N GLY A 91 9.29 -16.03 -14.08
CA GLY A 91 8.85 -17.39 -14.40
C GLY A 91 8.62 -18.30 -13.19
N PHE A 92 8.88 -17.85 -11.97
CA PHE A 92 8.67 -18.63 -10.74
C PHE A 92 7.43 -18.16 -10.00
N PHE A 93 6.73 -19.10 -9.37
CA PHE A 93 5.59 -18.80 -8.52
C PHE A 93 5.99 -17.90 -7.34
N ASN A 94 5.28 -16.79 -7.18
CA ASN A 94 5.51 -15.84 -6.10
C ASN A 94 4.17 -15.25 -5.66
N ARG A 95 3.69 -15.69 -4.49
CA ARG A 95 2.38 -15.31 -3.96
C ARG A 95 2.23 -13.82 -3.69
N ASN A 96 3.33 -13.10 -3.46
CA ASN A 96 3.26 -11.66 -3.18
C ASN A 96 2.64 -10.93 -4.37
N PHE A 97 2.91 -11.37 -5.60
CA PHE A 97 2.36 -10.75 -6.82
C PHE A 97 0.96 -11.25 -7.22
N SER A 98 0.20 -11.85 -6.29
CA SER A 98 -1.14 -12.35 -6.61
C SER A 98 -2.11 -11.18 -6.69
N SER A 99 -2.92 -11.12 -7.74
CA SER A 99 -3.82 -9.99 -7.99
C SER A 99 -5.20 -10.48 -8.41
N LEU A 100 -6.24 -9.70 -8.08
CA LEU A 100 -7.57 -9.90 -8.66
C LEU A 100 -7.62 -9.40 -10.12
N SER A 101 -6.56 -8.76 -10.63
CA SER A 101 -6.46 -8.26 -12.00
C SER A 101 -5.66 -9.26 -12.85
N PRO A 102 -6.27 -9.87 -13.89
CA PRO A 102 -5.54 -10.78 -14.78
C PRO A 102 -4.44 -10.07 -15.58
N ASP A 103 -4.57 -8.76 -15.77
CA ASP A 103 -3.63 -7.94 -16.55
C ASP A 103 -2.47 -7.39 -15.69
N TRP A 104 -2.47 -7.65 -14.38
CA TRP A 104 -1.33 -7.27 -13.55
C TRP A 104 -0.08 -8.00 -14.00
N PHE A 105 1.06 -7.32 -14.01
CA PHE A 105 2.27 -7.86 -14.65
C PHE A 105 2.82 -9.12 -13.98
N GLY A 106 2.50 -9.32 -12.70
CA GLY A 106 2.84 -10.52 -11.95
C GLY A 106 1.80 -11.63 -12.05
N SER A 107 0.59 -11.37 -12.56
CA SER A 107 -0.47 -12.36 -12.63
C SER A 107 -0.14 -13.50 -13.60
N SER A 108 -0.40 -14.72 -13.17
CA SER A 108 -0.38 -15.91 -14.03
C SER A 108 -1.78 -16.29 -14.52
N GLN A 109 -1.85 -17.25 -15.44
CA GLN A 109 -3.12 -17.85 -15.89
C GLN A 109 -3.73 -18.80 -14.85
N ILE A 110 -3.00 -19.11 -13.77
CA ILE A 110 -3.50 -19.96 -12.70
C ILE A 110 -4.26 -19.07 -11.72
N ALA A 111 -5.54 -19.34 -11.55
CA ALA A 111 -6.40 -18.63 -10.61
C ALA A 111 -6.94 -19.56 -9.52
N ARG A 112 -7.21 -19.00 -8.35
CA ARG A 112 -7.91 -19.68 -7.25
C ARG A 112 -9.13 -18.88 -6.85
N GLN A 113 -10.25 -19.55 -6.59
CA GLN A 113 -11.38 -18.90 -5.91
C GLN A 113 -10.98 -18.64 -4.46
N VAL A 114 -11.20 -17.40 -4.01
CA VAL A 114 -10.98 -16.98 -2.64
C VAL A 114 -12.17 -16.17 -2.15
N PRO A 115 -12.48 -16.23 -0.84
CA PRO A 115 -13.44 -15.33 -0.24
C PRO A 115 -13.05 -13.87 -0.50
N SER A 116 -14.06 -13.04 -0.63
CA SER A 116 -13.96 -11.63 -0.93
C SER A 116 -15.00 -10.86 -0.13
N MET A 117 -14.63 -9.68 0.32
CA MET A 117 -15.54 -8.74 0.97
C MET A 117 -15.27 -7.30 0.56
N ARG A 118 -16.31 -6.47 0.64
CA ARG A 118 -16.21 -5.01 0.56
C ARG A 118 -15.56 -4.43 1.82
N LEU A 119 -15.01 -3.22 1.71
CA LEU A 119 -14.44 -2.51 2.86
C LEU A 119 -15.49 -2.27 3.94
N SER A 120 -16.71 -1.84 3.57
CA SER A 120 -17.80 -1.66 4.54
C SER A 120 -18.10 -2.94 5.33
N THR A 121 -18.19 -4.08 4.65
CA THR A 121 -18.45 -5.38 5.30
C THR A 121 -17.33 -5.80 6.26
N LEU A 122 -16.07 -5.52 5.90
CA LEU A 122 -14.95 -5.71 6.83
C LEU A 122 -15.11 -4.85 8.09
N LEU A 123 -15.38 -3.55 7.90
CA LEU A 123 -15.48 -2.59 9.01
C LEU A 123 -16.65 -2.90 9.93
N ASP A 124 -17.81 -3.29 9.37
CA ASP A 124 -18.97 -3.75 10.13
C ASP A 124 -18.65 -5.01 10.95
N GLY A 125 -17.98 -5.99 10.33
CA GLY A 125 -17.55 -7.22 10.99
C GLY A 125 -16.55 -6.99 12.13
N LEU A 126 -15.72 -5.96 12.01
CA LEU A 126 -14.81 -5.51 13.07
C LEU A 126 -15.49 -4.62 14.12
N GLN A 127 -16.75 -4.22 13.90
CA GLN A 127 -17.45 -3.21 14.69
C GLN A 127 -16.64 -1.91 14.83
N ALA A 128 -15.91 -1.56 13.76
CA ALA A 128 -15.00 -0.44 13.75
C ALA A 128 -15.75 0.86 14.07
N GLN A 129 -15.18 1.67 14.96
CA GLN A 129 -15.69 3.01 15.26
C GLN A 129 -14.82 4.09 14.64
N THR A 130 -13.51 3.83 14.55
CA THR A 130 -12.53 4.73 13.92
C THR A 130 -11.42 3.92 13.24
N LEU A 131 -10.87 4.47 12.16
CA LEU A 131 -9.73 3.91 11.45
C LEU A 131 -8.54 4.87 11.52
N THR A 132 -7.42 4.39 12.05
CA THR A 132 -6.18 5.19 12.10
C THR A 132 -5.39 5.01 10.83
N CYS A 133 -5.23 3.78 10.34
CA CYS A 133 -4.43 3.50 9.16
C CYS A 133 -5.06 2.42 8.29
N LEU A 134 -5.08 2.63 6.97
CA LEU A 134 -5.31 1.59 5.98
C LEU A 134 -4.09 1.50 5.07
N LYS A 135 -3.37 0.38 5.14
CA LYS A 135 -2.29 0.04 4.21
C LYS A 135 -2.80 -0.95 3.17
N LEU A 136 -2.60 -0.64 1.89
CA LEU A 136 -3.03 -1.42 0.73
C LEU A 136 -1.82 -1.78 -0.13
N ASP A 137 -1.71 -3.06 -0.46
CA ASP A 137 -0.65 -3.60 -1.32
C ASP A 137 -1.22 -4.86 -1.98
N ILE A 138 -2.11 -4.62 -2.93
CA ILE A 138 -2.99 -5.64 -3.52
C ILE A 138 -2.83 -5.71 -5.03
N GLU A 139 -1.65 -5.29 -5.50
CA GLU A 139 -1.10 -5.61 -6.81
C GLU A 139 -2.02 -5.09 -7.94
N GLY A 140 -2.26 -3.79 -7.94
CA GLY A 140 -2.99 -3.07 -9.00
C GLY A 140 -4.51 -3.04 -8.84
N TRP A 141 -5.00 -3.27 -7.62
CA TRP A 141 -6.42 -3.26 -7.27
C TRP A 141 -6.80 -2.26 -6.16
N GLU A 142 -5.86 -1.42 -5.76
CA GLU A 142 -6.01 -0.39 -4.72
C GLU A 142 -7.23 0.51 -5.00
N SER A 143 -7.50 0.83 -6.27
CA SER A 143 -8.58 1.74 -6.67
C SER A 143 -9.97 1.22 -6.32
N ALA A 144 -10.27 -0.10 -6.44
CA ALA A 144 -11.59 -0.61 -6.02
C ALA A 144 -11.87 -0.36 -4.55
N ILE A 145 -10.81 -0.35 -3.73
CA ILE A 145 -10.96 -0.22 -2.29
C ILE A 145 -11.12 1.25 -1.95
N ILE A 146 -10.24 2.08 -2.50
CA ILE A 146 -10.26 3.52 -2.23
C ILE A 146 -11.53 4.17 -2.80
N GLU A 147 -12.05 3.73 -3.95
CA GLU A 147 -13.33 4.19 -4.51
C GLU A 147 -14.51 4.07 -3.53
N GLN A 148 -14.49 3.08 -2.63
CA GLN A 148 -15.55 2.89 -1.63
C GLN A 148 -15.54 3.97 -0.53
N PHE A 149 -14.49 4.78 -0.42
CA PHE A 149 -14.38 5.78 0.64
C PHE A 149 -15.49 6.84 0.57
N VAL A 150 -15.99 7.13 -0.63
CA VAL A 150 -17.09 8.10 -0.82
C VAL A 150 -18.41 7.65 -0.16
N GLU A 151 -18.53 6.35 0.16
CA GLU A 151 -19.68 5.76 0.83
C GLU A 151 -19.49 5.61 2.34
N LEU A 152 -18.26 5.82 2.86
CA LEU A 152 -17.94 5.63 4.27
C LEU A 152 -18.37 6.84 5.10
N PRO A 153 -18.86 6.63 6.35
CA PRO A 153 -19.02 7.73 7.28
C PRO A 153 -17.65 8.33 7.61
N GLU A 154 -17.61 9.63 7.89
CA GLU A 154 -16.37 10.38 8.14
C GLU A 154 -15.51 9.74 9.26
N THR A 155 -16.14 9.20 10.29
CA THR A 155 -15.45 8.53 11.41
C THR A 155 -14.71 7.26 10.98
N LEU A 156 -15.10 6.64 9.87
CA LEU A 156 -14.47 5.45 9.30
C LEU A 156 -13.59 5.74 8.08
N LEU A 157 -13.42 7.01 7.69
CA LEU A 157 -12.34 7.36 6.78
C LEU A 157 -11.00 7.19 7.51
N PRO A 158 -10.03 6.44 6.96
CA PRO A 158 -8.73 6.29 7.60
C PRO A 158 -8.04 7.63 7.84
N LYS A 159 -7.44 7.85 9.01
CA LYS A 159 -6.62 9.05 9.22
C LYS A 159 -5.37 9.06 8.33
N ILE A 160 -4.83 7.87 8.06
CA ILE A 160 -3.69 7.63 7.18
C ILE A 160 -4.07 6.54 6.17
N VAL A 161 -3.75 6.77 4.89
CA VAL A 161 -3.86 5.75 3.84
C VAL A 161 -2.50 5.58 3.21
N MET A 162 -2.01 4.34 3.12
CA MET A 162 -0.82 4.01 2.35
C MET A 162 -1.19 3.02 1.25
N PHE A 163 -0.75 3.27 0.02
CA PHE A 163 -0.97 2.33 -1.08
C PHE A 163 0.19 2.31 -2.08
N GLU A 164 0.45 1.12 -2.64
CA GLU A 164 1.48 0.92 -3.67
C GLU A 164 1.04 1.47 -5.04
N TYR A 165 2.01 1.88 -5.85
CA TYR A 165 1.85 2.16 -7.28
C TYR A 165 3.07 1.70 -8.09
N GLY A 166 2.87 1.61 -9.41
CA GLY A 166 3.93 1.22 -10.34
C GLY A 166 4.19 -0.28 -10.32
N GLY A 167 5.41 -0.70 -10.67
CA GLY A 167 5.83 -2.10 -10.60
C GLY A 167 6.30 -2.70 -11.93
N GLY A 168 7.29 -3.59 -11.81
CA GLY A 168 7.80 -4.42 -12.88
C GLY A 168 8.76 -3.75 -13.87
N VAL A 169 8.59 -2.47 -14.22
CA VAL A 169 9.53 -1.67 -15.04
C VAL A 169 9.53 -0.21 -14.59
N SER A 170 10.43 0.61 -15.15
CA SER A 170 10.41 2.06 -14.92
C SER A 170 9.24 2.73 -15.63
N ARG A 171 8.71 3.81 -15.06
CA ARG A 171 7.62 4.63 -15.61
C ARG A 171 7.85 5.07 -17.04
N LYS A 172 9.07 5.45 -17.41
CA LYS A 172 9.48 5.80 -18.77
C LYS A 172 9.04 4.80 -19.85
N GLN A 173 8.93 3.52 -19.48
CA GLN A 173 8.57 2.46 -20.41
C GLN A 173 7.06 2.33 -20.63
N ALA A 174 6.23 2.97 -19.79
CA ALA A 174 4.76 2.99 -19.87
C ALA A 174 4.14 1.59 -20.02
N LYS A 175 4.68 0.60 -19.30
CA LYS A 175 4.30 -0.82 -19.34
C LYS A 175 4.13 -1.37 -17.92
N ARG A 176 3.54 -2.57 -17.81
CA ARG A 176 3.32 -3.27 -16.53
C ARG A 176 2.53 -2.37 -15.57
N GLY A 177 2.99 -2.20 -14.32
CA GLY A 177 2.36 -1.31 -13.34
C GLY A 177 2.34 0.17 -13.74
N TRP A 178 3.06 0.55 -14.81
CA TRP A 178 3.01 1.88 -15.42
C TRP A 178 2.25 1.91 -16.75
N SER A 179 1.50 0.86 -17.09
CA SER A 179 0.60 0.92 -18.25
C SER A 179 -0.51 1.96 -18.02
N PRO A 180 -1.13 2.50 -19.08
CA PRO A 180 -2.19 3.49 -18.95
C PRO A 180 -3.32 3.09 -17.98
N LYS A 181 -3.65 1.79 -17.92
CA LYS A 181 -4.65 1.23 -17.00
C LYS A 181 -4.28 1.48 -15.54
N PHE A 182 -3.08 1.09 -15.13
CA PHE A 182 -2.65 1.15 -13.72
C PHE A 182 -2.22 2.55 -13.28
N ILE A 183 -1.68 3.36 -14.20
CA ILE A 183 -1.48 4.80 -13.93
C ILE A 183 -2.83 5.47 -13.68
N LYS A 184 -3.83 5.23 -14.54
CA LYS A 184 -5.16 5.78 -14.35
C LYS A 184 -5.74 5.36 -12.99
N ALA A 185 -5.68 4.07 -12.65
CA ALA A 185 -6.16 3.57 -11.36
C ALA A 185 -5.47 4.27 -10.16
N THR A 186 -4.15 4.48 -10.22
CA THR A 186 -3.41 5.23 -9.20
C THR A 186 -3.90 6.67 -9.06
N LEU A 187 -4.15 7.35 -10.19
CA LEU A 187 -4.70 8.70 -10.20
C LEU A 187 -6.15 8.74 -9.71
N ASP A 188 -6.95 7.71 -10.01
CA ASP A 188 -8.32 7.57 -9.50
C ASP A 188 -8.30 7.44 -7.97
N CYS A 189 -7.38 6.67 -7.39
CA CYS A 189 -7.17 6.62 -5.93
C CYS A 189 -6.93 8.03 -5.35
N LEU A 190 -6.00 8.78 -5.94
CA LEU A 190 -5.68 10.14 -5.49
C LEU A 190 -6.85 11.11 -5.66
N SER A 191 -7.64 10.96 -6.72
CA SER A 191 -8.85 11.76 -6.94
C SER A 191 -9.89 11.52 -5.85
N VAL A 192 -10.13 10.27 -5.47
CA VAL A 192 -11.06 9.93 -4.40
C VAL A 192 -10.55 10.42 -3.04
N LEU A 193 -9.27 10.22 -2.73
CA LEU A 193 -8.67 10.77 -1.51
C LEU A 193 -8.78 12.29 -1.46
N LYS A 194 -8.58 12.98 -2.59
CA LYS A 194 -8.78 14.43 -2.71
C LYS A 194 -10.24 14.80 -2.41
N GLN A 195 -11.21 14.07 -2.95
CA GLN A 195 -12.64 14.28 -2.68
C GLN A 195 -12.99 14.07 -1.19
N CYS A 196 -12.35 13.10 -0.55
CA CYS A 196 -12.51 12.82 0.88
C CYS A 196 -11.71 13.78 1.79
N GLY A 197 -11.10 14.84 1.24
CA GLY A 197 -10.45 15.90 2.02
C GLY A 197 -8.98 15.67 2.38
N TYR A 198 -8.35 14.59 1.90
CA TYR A 198 -6.95 14.32 2.20
C TYR A 198 -6.04 15.39 1.60
N GLY A 199 -5.09 15.88 2.39
CA GLY A 199 -4.29 17.06 2.06
C GLY A 199 -2.81 16.76 1.95
N PHE A 200 -2.15 16.55 3.09
CA PHE A 200 -0.72 16.25 3.12
C PHE A 200 -0.48 14.84 2.57
N SER A 201 0.45 14.70 1.62
CA SER A 201 0.82 13.42 1.02
C SER A 201 2.33 13.32 0.81
N ILE A 202 2.84 12.10 0.97
CA ILE A 202 4.25 11.76 0.77
C ILE A 202 4.33 10.61 -0.24
N ALA A 203 5.04 10.79 -1.34
CA ALA A 203 5.40 9.70 -2.25
C ALA A 203 6.85 9.26 -2.02
N ILE A 204 7.03 7.95 -1.92
CA ILE A 204 8.31 7.27 -1.74
C ILE A 204 8.54 6.34 -2.91
N ASP A 205 9.47 6.71 -3.80
CA ASP A 205 9.78 5.97 -5.01
C ASP A 205 11.04 5.08 -4.86
N TYR A 206 11.00 3.90 -5.48
CA TYR A 206 12.20 3.14 -5.77
C TYR A 206 12.90 3.73 -7.00
N THR A 207 13.85 4.63 -6.74
CA THR A 207 14.85 5.09 -7.72
C THR A 207 16.24 5.17 -7.08
N GLN A 208 17.29 5.21 -7.90
CA GLN A 208 18.68 5.21 -7.42
C GLN A 208 19.08 6.52 -6.72
N THR A 209 18.40 7.63 -7.01
CA THR A 209 18.85 8.98 -6.62
C THR A 209 17.83 9.79 -5.83
N ASP A 210 16.58 9.35 -5.76
CA ASP A 210 15.51 10.24 -5.30
C ASP A 210 15.29 10.22 -3.79
N ARG A 211 14.67 11.31 -3.36
CA ARG A 211 14.18 11.59 -2.01
C ARG A 211 12.67 11.44 -1.98
N GLU A 212 12.09 11.52 -0.80
CA GLU A 212 10.65 11.66 -0.65
C GLU A 212 10.13 12.86 -1.42
N ARG A 213 8.90 12.74 -1.93
CA ARG A 213 8.18 13.86 -2.54
C ARG A 213 6.99 14.20 -1.67
N ILE A 214 6.99 15.40 -1.12
CA ILE A 214 5.89 15.92 -0.32
C ILE A 214 5.06 16.82 -1.20
N PHE A 215 3.74 16.61 -1.19
CA PHE A 215 2.80 17.44 -1.94
C PHE A 215 1.49 17.60 -1.19
N ASN A 216 0.78 18.68 -1.50
CA ASN A 216 -0.59 18.89 -1.03
C ASN A 216 -1.56 18.43 -2.13
N LEU A 217 -2.28 17.34 -1.83
CA LEU A 217 -3.25 16.71 -2.71
C LEU A 217 -4.42 17.63 -3.06
N GLN A 218 -4.85 18.51 -2.15
CA GLN A 218 -5.92 19.49 -2.41
C GLN A 218 -5.53 20.53 -3.46
N SER A 219 -4.25 20.93 -3.52
CA SER A 219 -3.75 21.84 -4.57
C SER A 219 -3.19 21.12 -5.81
N SER A 220 -3.07 19.80 -5.78
CA SER A 220 -2.51 19.02 -6.89
C SER A 220 -3.42 19.01 -8.12
N SER A 221 -2.82 19.08 -9.31
CA SER A 221 -3.48 18.87 -10.61
C SER A 221 -3.74 17.40 -10.94
N LEU A 222 -3.20 16.47 -10.13
CA LEU A 222 -3.21 15.02 -10.39
C LEU A 222 -2.55 14.64 -11.73
N ASP A 223 -1.60 15.45 -12.20
CA ASP A 223 -0.79 15.13 -13.36
C ASP A 223 0.33 14.15 -12.97
N ALA A 224 0.33 12.97 -13.59
CA ALA A 224 1.34 11.94 -13.36
C ALA A 224 2.77 12.45 -13.58
N ASP A 225 3.02 13.34 -14.57
CA ASP A 225 4.35 13.90 -14.83
C ASP A 225 4.85 14.77 -13.68
N THR A 226 3.91 15.39 -12.95
CA THR A 226 4.23 16.13 -11.73
C THR A 226 4.33 15.25 -10.50
N LEU A 227 3.61 14.12 -10.43
CA LEU A 227 3.50 13.28 -9.23
C LEU A 227 4.54 12.17 -9.13
N PHE A 228 5.04 11.67 -10.25
CA PHE A 228 5.98 10.55 -10.27
C PHE A 228 7.26 10.90 -11.01
N HIS A 229 8.39 10.30 -10.62
CA HIS A 229 9.61 10.42 -11.40
C HIS A 229 9.53 9.58 -12.69
N GLU A 230 10.12 10.06 -13.78
CA GLU A 230 10.18 9.31 -15.05
C GLU A 230 10.86 7.94 -14.88
N ASN A 231 11.81 7.84 -13.95
CA ASN A 231 12.56 6.61 -13.66
C ASN A 231 12.02 5.82 -12.46
N ALA A 232 10.87 6.22 -11.90
CA ALA A 232 10.20 5.48 -10.83
C ALA A 232 9.91 4.05 -11.27
N VAL A 233 10.29 3.05 -10.46
CA VAL A 233 9.98 1.64 -10.75
C VAL A 233 8.72 1.20 -10.04
N TYR A 234 8.62 1.47 -8.74
CA TYR A 234 7.44 1.28 -7.90
C TYR A 234 7.59 2.19 -6.69
N GLY A 235 6.53 2.37 -5.91
CA GLY A 235 6.60 3.19 -4.71
C GLY A 235 5.32 3.14 -3.91
N ASN A 236 5.30 3.85 -2.78
CA ASN A 236 4.12 4.00 -1.95
C ASN A 236 3.75 5.48 -1.82
N ILE A 237 2.46 5.77 -1.80
CA ILE A 237 1.93 7.08 -1.38
C ILE A 237 1.35 6.92 0.02
N ILE A 238 1.69 7.83 0.93
CA ILE A 238 1.09 7.96 2.25
C ILE A 238 0.33 9.30 2.29
N SER A 239 -0.98 9.24 2.47
CA SER A 239 -1.87 10.41 2.49
C SER A 239 -2.59 10.55 3.84
N PHE A 240 -2.81 11.79 4.26
CA PHE A 240 -3.35 12.14 5.58
C PHE A 240 -4.61 12.99 5.47
N SER A 241 -5.66 12.67 6.24
CA SER A 241 -6.96 13.36 6.16
C SER A 241 -6.99 14.69 6.91
N ASN A 242 -6.28 14.84 8.03
CA ASN A 242 -6.24 16.05 8.86
C ASN A 242 -4.94 16.15 9.68
N TRP A 243 -3.81 15.89 9.03
CA TRP A 243 -2.50 15.98 9.67
C TRP A 243 -1.47 16.47 8.66
N ASP A 244 -0.53 17.28 9.14
CA ASP A 244 0.60 17.75 8.38
C ASP A 244 1.89 17.61 9.19
N CYS A 245 3.01 17.67 8.49
CA CYS A 245 4.33 17.65 9.10
C CYS A 245 5.30 18.48 8.28
N SER A 246 6.27 19.07 8.96
CA SER A 246 7.25 19.90 8.28
C SER A 246 8.08 19.05 7.30
N PRO A 247 8.36 19.54 6.07
CA PRO A 247 9.21 18.83 5.12
C PRO A 247 10.59 18.46 5.68
N LYS A 248 11.13 19.29 6.59
CA LYS A 248 12.42 19.03 7.25
C LYS A 248 12.35 17.80 8.17
N GLU A 249 11.24 17.61 8.85
CA GLU A 249 11.06 16.47 9.75
C GLU A 249 10.86 15.17 8.97
N ILE A 250 10.05 15.19 7.91
CA ILE A 250 9.94 14.04 6.99
C ILE A 250 11.30 13.70 6.38
N ALA A 251 12.04 14.69 5.87
CA ALA A 251 13.38 14.47 5.32
C ALA A 251 14.34 13.85 6.35
N ARG A 252 14.25 14.25 7.62
CA ARG A 252 15.03 13.66 8.71
C ARG A 252 14.71 12.18 8.91
N VAL A 253 13.43 11.79 8.82
CA VAL A 253 13.01 10.39 8.92
C VAL A 253 13.44 9.58 7.69
N CYS A 254 13.37 10.15 6.49
CA CYS A 254 13.70 9.46 5.24
C CYS A 254 15.20 9.36 4.96
N ALA A 255 16.01 10.31 5.45
CA ALA A 255 17.43 10.42 5.14
C ALA A 255 18.26 9.13 5.29
N PRO A 256 18.05 8.30 6.33
CA PRO A 256 18.75 7.02 6.48
C PRO A 256 18.44 5.99 5.38
N TYR A 257 17.41 6.22 4.56
CA TYR A 257 16.92 5.27 3.54
C TYR A 257 17.21 5.74 2.11
N TYR A 258 17.84 6.90 1.96
CA TYR A 258 18.32 7.41 0.67
C TYR A 258 19.32 6.46 0.02
N GLY A 259 19.48 6.58 -1.30
CA GLY A 259 20.36 5.72 -2.11
C GLY A 259 21.79 5.59 -1.56
N GLY A 260 22.33 4.37 -1.65
CA GLY A 260 23.72 3.99 -1.33
C GLY A 260 24.12 2.73 -2.10
N TRP A 261 25.41 2.38 -2.08
CA TRP A 261 26.03 1.24 -2.78
C TRP A 261 25.28 -0.11 -2.69
N GLU A 262 24.54 -0.35 -1.61
CA GLU A 262 23.70 -1.54 -1.40
C GLU A 262 22.50 -1.63 -2.39
N ASN A 263 21.92 -0.49 -2.79
CA ASN A 263 20.83 -0.45 -3.79
C ASN A 263 21.34 -0.77 -5.22
N ALA A 264 22.63 -0.56 -5.48
CA ALA A 264 23.23 -0.92 -6.76
C ALA A 264 23.25 -2.45 -6.94
N LEU A 265 23.56 -3.21 -5.89
CA LEU A 265 23.59 -4.69 -5.92
C LEU A 265 22.21 -5.31 -6.19
N VAL A 266 21.14 -4.78 -5.57
CA VAL A 266 19.76 -5.23 -5.84
C VAL A 266 19.36 -4.92 -7.28
N THR A 267 19.75 -3.75 -7.81
CA THR A 267 19.51 -3.38 -9.20
C THR A 267 20.29 -4.30 -10.17
N THR A 268 21.52 -4.68 -9.82
CA THR A 268 22.32 -5.62 -10.60
C THR A 268 21.70 -7.02 -10.61
N LEU A 269 21.25 -7.55 -9.48
CA LEU A 269 20.55 -8.84 -9.39
C LEU A 269 19.25 -8.86 -10.20
N LEU A 270 18.45 -7.79 -10.16
CA LEU A 270 17.25 -7.64 -10.97
C LEU A 270 17.54 -7.44 -12.47
N SER A 271 18.72 -6.93 -12.82
CA SER A 271 19.16 -6.76 -14.23
C SER A 271 19.79 -8.00 -14.85
N VAL A 272 20.37 -8.89 -14.03
CA VAL A 272 21.02 -10.14 -14.47
C VAL A 272 20.00 -11.28 -14.64
N LEU A 273 18.81 -11.14 -14.08
CA LEU A 273 17.67 -12.05 -14.29
C LEU A 273 16.80 -11.67 -15.53
N ARG A 274 17.35 -10.90 -16.48
CA ARG A 274 16.72 -10.60 -17.77
C ARG A 274 16.95 -11.72 -18.79
#